data_AF-A0A2D6KWZ3-F1
#
_entry.id   AF-A0A2D6KWZ3-F1
#
_cell.length_a   1.000
_cell.length_b   1.000
_cell.length_c   1.000
_cell.angle_alpha   90.00
_cell.angle_beta   90.00
_cell.angle_gamma   90.00
#
_symmetry.space_group_name_H-M   'P 1'
#
loop_
_entity.id
_entity.type
_entity.pdbx_description
1 polymer ?
#
loop_
_entity_poly.entity_id
_entity_poly.type
_entity_poly.pdbx_seq_one_letter_code
_entity_poly.pdbx_strand_id
1 'polypeptide(L)'
;METKNTEDTGKNMPEKKFRAGAVCATIWENMGKTKEGEPTAYKTISVERNYKDKNDEWKSTNSFRVNDLPRLSLVLSKAYEHVALKDMTSSNLA
;
A
#
# COMPACT_ATOMS: atom_id res chain seq x y z
N MET A 1 -6.33 17.65 34.40
CA MET A 1 -6.71 17.00 33.13
C MET A 1 -5.91 17.69 32.06
N GLU A 2 -4.90 17.05 31.50
CA GLU A 2 -4.30 17.54 30.26
C GLU A 2 -3.59 16.38 29.56
N THR A 3 -3.77 16.36 28.25
CA THR A 3 -3.77 15.20 27.36
C THR A 3 -2.38 14.65 27.13
N LYS A 4 -2.22 13.32 27.31
CA LYS A 4 -1.05 12.59 26.84
C LYS A 4 -1.06 12.64 25.30
N ASN A 5 -0.12 13.39 24.72
CA ASN A 5 0.29 13.20 23.33
C ASN A 5 0.90 11.80 23.24
N THR A 6 0.11 10.83 22.80
CA THR A 6 0.62 9.53 22.40
C THR A 6 1.23 9.71 21.01
N GLU A 7 2.52 10.02 20.97
CA GLU A 7 3.35 9.77 19.79
C GLU A 7 3.43 8.25 19.61
N ASP A 8 2.42 7.71 18.93
CA ASP A 8 2.46 6.34 18.44
C ASP A 8 3.51 6.29 17.33
N THR A 9 4.74 5.91 17.68
CA THR A 9 5.75 5.42 16.74
C THR A 9 5.36 4.02 16.23
N GLY A 10 4.07 3.85 15.94
CA GLY A 10 3.47 2.67 15.36
C GLY A 10 3.97 2.53 13.94
N LYS A 11 4.88 1.59 13.72
CA LYS A 11 5.37 1.19 12.40
C LYS A 11 4.17 1.04 11.46
N ASN A 12 4.05 1.93 10.47
CA ASN A 12 2.92 1.90 9.54
C ASN A 12 2.86 0.51 8.89
N MET A 13 1.84 -0.27 9.25
CA MET A 13 1.67 -1.63 8.75
C MET A 13 0.92 -1.57 7.42
N PRO A 14 1.30 -2.40 6.43
CA PRO A 14 0.57 -2.44 5.18
C PRO A 14 -0.87 -2.90 5.41
N GLU A 15 -1.84 -2.16 4.89
CA GLU A 15 -3.27 -2.53 4.96
C GLU A 15 -3.50 -3.86 4.21
N LYS A 16 -2.89 -3.99 3.03
CA LYS A 16 -3.05 -5.17 2.16
C LYS A 16 -1.87 -5.32 1.22
N LYS A 17 -1.53 -6.57 0.85
CA LYS A 17 -0.55 -6.87 -0.19
C LYS A 17 -1.09 -7.89 -1.19
N PHE A 18 -1.04 -7.55 -2.47
CA PHE A 18 -1.33 -8.44 -3.59
C PHE A 18 -0.03 -8.87 -4.25
N ARG A 19 0.07 -10.14 -4.65
CA ARG A 19 1.27 -10.71 -5.28
C ARG A 19 0.90 -11.57 -6.47
N ALA A 20 1.66 -11.41 -7.55
CA ALA A 20 1.63 -12.27 -8.73
C ALA A 20 3.07 -12.60 -9.13
N GLY A 21 3.55 -13.78 -8.72
CA GLY A 21 4.94 -14.18 -8.85
C GLY A 21 5.87 -13.20 -8.12
N ALA A 22 6.84 -12.64 -8.85
CA ALA A 22 7.81 -11.67 -8.34
C ALA A 22 7.21 -10.26 -8.11
N VAL A 23 6.10 -9.91 -8.75
CA VAL A 23 5.50 -8.57 -8.67
C VAL A 23 4.53 -8.48 -7.50
N CYS A 24 4.61 -7.39 -6.74
CA CYS A 24 3.75 -7.12 -5.61
C CYS A 24 3.20 -5.69 -5.65
N ALA A 25 1.94 -5.52 -5.25
CA ALA A 25 1.35 -4.21 -4.93
C ALA A 25 0.96 -4.20 -3.45
N THR A 26 1.43 -3.20 -2.71
CA THR A 26 1.18 -3.04 -1.27
C THR A 26 0.40 -1.75 -1.04
N ILE A 27 -0.74 -1.85 -0.37
CA ILE A 27 -1.59 -0.74 0.03
C ILE A 27 -1.19 -0.32 1.45
N TRP A 28 -1.00 0.98 1.63
CA TRP A 28 -0.68 1.60 2.92
C TRP A 28 -1.77 2.60 3.28
N GLU A 29 -2.11 2.65 4.55
CA GLU A 29 -2.94 3.72 5.12
C GLU A 29 -1.99 4.70 5.82
N ASN A 30 -2.00 5.95 5.39
CA ASN A 30 -1.11 6.98 5.92
C ASN A 30 -1.93 8.08 6.57
N MET A 31 -1.38 8.68 7.62
CA MET A 31 -1.90 9.90 8.21
C MET A 31 -1.17 11.11 7.64
N GLY A 32 -1.91 12.15 7.31
CA GLY A 32 -1.42 13.44 6.86
C GLY A 32 -2.21 14.57 7.49
N LYS A 33 -2.04 15.78 6.94
CA LYS A 33 -2.78 16.96 7.35
C LYS A 33 -3.42 17.61 6.11
N THR A 34 -4.62 18.15 6.25
CA THR A 34 -5.24 19.00 5.22
C THR A 34 -4.50 20.34 5.11
N LYS A 35 -4.88 21.18 4.14
CA LYS A 35 -4.30 22.52 4.00
C LYS A 35 -4.57 23.40 5.23
N GLU A 36 -5.67 23.13 5.93
CA GLU A 36 -6.10 23.79 7.16
C GLU A 36 -5.43 23.22 8.42
N GLY A 37 -4.64 22.14 8.28
CA GLY A 37 -3.89 21.52 9.38
C GLY A 37 -4.62 20.36 10.07
N GLU A 38 -5.83 20.03 9.64
CA GLU A 38 -6.63 18.95 10.24
C GLU A 38 -6.09 17.56 9.88
N PRO A 39 -6.06 16.58 10.80
CA PRO A 39 -5.65 15.22 10.49
C PRO A 39 -6.51 14.59 9.39
N THR A 40 -5.87 13.94 8.42
CA THR A 40 -6.57 13.21 7.35
C THR A 40 -5.87 11.90 7.04
N ALA A 41 -6.64 10.84 6.79
CA ALA A 41 -6.11 9.55 6.34
C ALA A 41 -6.16 9.47 4.82
N TYR A 42 -5.10 8.93 4.21
CA TYR A 42 -5.04 8.69 2.77
C TYR A 42 -4.30 7.40 2.44
N LYS A 43 -4.70 6.76 1.36
CA LYS A 43 -4.09 5.50 0.93
C LYS A 43 -3.03 5.72 -0.13
N THR A 44 -1.93 4.97 -0.04
CA THR A 44 -0.91 4.91 -1.10
C THR A 44 -0.67 3.48 -1.52
N ILE A 45 -0.22 3.29 -2.76
CA ILE A 45 0.07 1.97 -3.33
C ILE A 45 1.53 1.96 -3.76
N SER A 46 2.32 1.04 -3.19
CA SER A 46 3.70 0.78 -3.61
C SER A 46 3.75 -0.49 -4.43
N VAL A 47 4.42 -0.43 -5.59
CA VAL A 47 4.58 -1.60 -6.47
C VAL A 47 6.06 -1.94 -6.61
N GLU A 48 6.39 -3.20 -6.42
CA GLU A 48 7.76 -3.70 -6.42
C GLU A 48 7.86 -5.05 -7.14
N ARG A 49 9.05 -5.37 -7.66
CA ARG A 49 9.41 -6.71 -8.13
C ARG A 49 10.53 -7.28 -7.27
N ASN A 50 10.32 -8.48 -6.75
CA ASN A 50 11.31 -9.20 -5.97
C ASN A 50 12.18 -10.09 -6.86
N TYR A 51 13.48 -10.10 -6.61
CA TYR A 51 14.44 -10.95 -7.31
C TYR A 51 15.55 -11.38 -6.36
N LYS A 52 16.22 -12.48 -6.68
CA LYS A 52 17.47 -12.87 -6.03
C LYS A 52 18.64 -12.27 -6.79
N ASP A 53 19.55 -11.62 -6.07
CA ASP A 53 20.77 -11.08 -6.67
C ASP A 53 21.85 -12.17 -6.82
N LYS A 54 23.08 -11.75 -7.19
CA LYS A 54 24.20 -12.67 -7.40
C LYS A 54 24.67 -13.37 -6.12
N ASN A 55 24.31 -12.85 -4.95
CA ASN A 55 24.65 -13.39 -3.64
C ASN A 55 23.50 -14.24 -3.05
N ASP A 56 22.50 -14.58 -3.86
CA ASP A 56 21.26 -15.26 -3.45
C ASP A 56 20.39 -14.47 -2.46
N GLU A 57 20.65 -13.16 -2.31
CA GLU A 57 19.87 -12.29 -1.43
C GLU A 57 18.61 -11.80 -2.13
N TRP A 58 17.48 -11.86 -1.42
CA TRP A 58 16.25 -11.25 -1.91
C TRP A 58 16.37 -9.73 -1.88
N LYS A 59 16.16 -9.11 -3.05
CA LYS A 59 16.07 -7.66 -3.25
C LYS A 59 14.72 -7.31 -3.88
N SER A 60 14.31 -6.06 -3.72
CA SER A 60 13.18 -5.48 -4.45
C SER A 60 13.65 -4.37 -5.38
N THR A 61 12.89 -4.11 -6.44
CA THR A 61 13.12 -3.01 -7.39
C THR A 61 11.80 -2.46 -7.91
N ASN A 62 11.81 -1.21 -8.35
CA ASN A 62 10.69 -0.54 -9.00
C ASN A 62 10.85 -0.50 -10.53
N SER A 63 11.82 -1.25 -11.07
CA SER A 63 12.04 -1.39 -12.51
C SER A 63 11.47 -2.70 -13.01
N PHE A 64 10.57 -2.64 -14.00
CA PHE A 64 9.82 -3.79 -14.52
C PHE A 64 10.26 -4.17 -15.94
N ARG A 65 10.12 -5.45 -16.29
CA ARG A 65 10.35 -5.99 -17.64
C ARG A 65 9.01 -6.16 -18.36
N VAL A 66 9.05 -6.36 -19.68
CA VAL A 66 7.85 -6.60 -20.50
C VAL A 66 7.01 -7.77 -19.95
N ASN A 67 7.66 -8.86 -19.52
CA ASN A 67 6.98 -10.02 -18.96
C ASN A 67 6.37 -9.79 -17.56
N ASP A 68 6.68 -8.67 -16.91
CA ASP A 68 6.05 -8.29 -15.64
C ASP A 68 4.73 -7.55 -15.87
N LEU A 69 4.48 -7.02 -17.08
CA LEU A 69 3.30 -6.19 -17.37
C LEU A 69 1.96 -6.90 -17.12
N PRO A 70 1.75 -8.18 -17.50
CA PRO A 70 0.50 -8.87 -17.19
C PRO A 70 0.28 -9.03 -15.68
N ARG A 71 1.36 -9.26 -14.93
CA ARG A 71 1.33 -9.39 -13.47
C ARG A 71 1.06 -8.06 -12.79
N LEU A 72 1.69 -6.99 -13.28
CA LEU A 72 1.42 -5.61 -12.86
C LEU A 72 -0.04 -5.25 -13.03
N SER A 73 -0.60 -5.49 -14.23
CA SER A 73 -2.01 -5.24 -14.51
C SER A 73 -2.91 -5.96 -13.50
N LEU A 74 -2.67 -7.26 -13.26
CA LEU A 74 -3.44 -8.04 -12.30
C LEU A 74 -3.37 -7.48 -10.87
N VAL A 75 -2.17 -7.22 -10.34
CA VAL A 75 -2.03 -6.74 -8.95
C VAL A 75 -2.56 -5.31 -8.78
N LEU A 76 -2.44 -4.47 -9.81
CA LEU A 76 -2.97 -3.11 -9.79
C LEU A 76 -4.50 -3.11 -9.86
N SER A 77 -5.11 -3.94 -10.72
CA SER A 77 -6.56 -4.10 -10.77
C SER A 77 -7.09 -4.59 -9.42
N LYS A 78 -6.43 -5.55 -8.77
CA LYS A 78 -6.82 -6.04 -7.44
C LYS A 78 -6.64 -4.99 -6.34
N ALA A 79 -5.58 -4.19 -6.40
CA ALA A 79 -5.37 -3.10 -5.47
C ALA A 79 -6.45 -2.02 -5.63
N TYR A 80 -6.77 -1.64 -6.86
CA TYR A 80 -7.83 -0.68 -7.16
C TYR A 80 -9.20 -1.20 -6.69
N GLU A 81 -9.55 -2.45 -7.02
CA GLU A 81 -10.78 -3.10 -6.56
C GLU A 81 -10.91 -3.04 -5.03
N HIS A 82 -9.83 -3.37 -4.30
CA HIS A 82 -9.81 -3.31 -2.84
C HIS A 82 -10.02 -1.89 -2.30
N VAL A 83 -9.36 -0.88 -2.88
CA VAL A 83 -9.52 0.51 -2.42
C VAL A 83 -10.92 1.03 -2.76
N ALA A 84 -11.32 0.94 -4.02
CA ALA A 84 -12.56 1.53 -4.51
C ALA A 84 -13.82 0.88 -3.91
N LEU A 85 -13.84 -0.44 -3.71
CA LEU A 85 -15.00 -1.13 -3.16
C LEU A 85 -15.05 -1.08 -1.62
N LYS A 86 -13.91 -0.98 -0.93
CA LYS A 86 -13.93 -0.89 0.54
C LYS A 86 -14.52 0.44 1.01
N ASP A 87 -14.32 1.51 0.24
CA ASP A 87 -14.96 2.80 0.51
C ASP A 87 -16.49 2.72 0.41
N MET A 88 -17.04 1.80 -0.42
CA MET A 88 -18.49 1.55 -0.53
C MET A 88 -19.07 0.74 0.63
N THR A 89 -18.30 -0.15 1.25
CA THR A 89 -18.80 -0.97 2.36
C THR A 89 -18.90 -0.17 3.66
N SER A 90 -17.95 0.73 3.91
CA SER A 90 -17.94 1.57 5.13
C SER A 90 -19.01 2.68 5.11
N SER A 91 -19.48 3.08 3.93
CA SER A 91 -20.49 4.14 3.76
C SER A 91 -21.94 3.66 3.85
N ASN A 92 -22.19 2.33 3.78
CA ASN A 92 -23.53 1.74 3.81
C ASN A 92 -23.94 1.15 5.17
N LEU A 93 -23.25 1.50 6.26
CA LEU A 93 -23.55 1.03 7.62
C LEU A 93 -24.00 2.15 8.58
N ALA A 94 -24.44 3.30 8.06
CA ALA A 94 -24.98 4.42 8.83
C ALA A 94 -26.50 4.51 8.72
#